data_AF-A0AAV9EKK2-F1
#
_entry.id   AF-A0AAV9EKK2-F1
#
_cell.length_a   1.000
_cell.length_b   1.000
_cell.length_c   1.000
_cell.angle_alpha   90.00
_cell.angle_beta   90.00
_cell.angle_gamma   90.00
#
_symmetry.space_group_name_H-M   'P 1'
#
loop_
_entity.id
_entity.type
_entity.pdbx_description
1 polymer ?
#
loop_
_entity_poly.entity_id
_entity_poly.type
_entity_poly.pdbx_seq_one_letter_code
_entity_poly.pdbx_strand_id
1 'polypeptide(L)'
;MLRMSVSMVNGLTVTDFVRDRVAFNRCVDEMFKRLDVNGDGVLSRGEMRKGLQSFLESSPSSPCTREKEIVAIFEKFDGDRNGTVDRDEFRKEMREIMLAVANGIGDSPVQIAIENGSVLMRAVEHEFKKSQNN
;
A
#
# COMPACT_ATOMS: atom_id res chain seq x y z
N MET A 1 -5.43 -8.17 19.01
CA MET A 1 -4.45 -7.14 19.41
C MET A 1 -3.55 -6.88 18.21
N LEU A 2 -3.64 -5.69 17.61
CA LEU A 2 -2.73 -5.28 16.55
C LEU A 2 -1.36 -5.01 17.18
N ARG A 3 -0.30 -5.62 16.65
CA ARG A 3 1.06 -5.49 17.18
C ARG A 3 1.77 -4.45 16.32
N MET A 4 1.88 -3.23 16.83
CA MET A 4 2.66 -2.16 16.19
C MET A 4 4.14 -2.31 16.54
N SER A 5 5.03 -1.95 15.63
CA SER A 5 6.47 -1.98 15.83
C SER A 5 7.09 -0.68 15.32
N VAL A 6 7.97 -0.09 16.13
CA VAL A 6 8.69 1.12 15.71
C VAL A 6 9.83 0.68 14.80
N SER A 7 9.85 1.20 13.58
CA SER A 7 10.92 0.93 12.61
C SER A 7 11.41 2.23 11.99
N MET A 8 12.67 2.22 11.55
CA MET A 8 13.31 3.35 10.89
C MET A 8 13.08 3.21 9.39
N VAL A 9 12.53 4.26 8.76
CA VAL A 9 12.20 4.27 7.34
C VAL A 9 12.72 5.55 6.74
N ASN A 10 13.33 5.48 5.57
CA ASN A 10 13.63 6.65 4.75
C ASN A 10 13.02 6.50 3.33
N GLY A 11 13.09 7.57 2.55
CA GLY A 11 12.62 7.57 1.17
C GLY A 11 13.39 6.59 0.28
N LEU A 12 14.66 6.31 0.60
CA LEU A 12 15.47 5.32 -0.14
C LEU A 12 14.96 3.89 0.07
N THR A 13 14.66 3.47 1.30
CA THR A 13 14.08 2.16 1.66
C THR A 13 12.81 1.92 0.87
N VAL A 14 11.89 2.90 0.88
CA VAL A 14 10.60 2.80 0.19
C VAL A 14 10.82 2.80 -1.33
N THR A 15 11.70 3.66 -1.84
CA THR A 15 12.00 3.74 -3.28
C THR A 15 12.67 2.46 -3.79
N ASP A 16 13.61 1.87 -3.05
CA ASP A 16 14.30 0.64 -3.41
C ASP A 16 13.32 -0.53 -3.45
N PHE A 17 12.43 -0.62 -2.45
CA PHE A 17 11.35 -1.60 -2.43
C PHE A 17 10.42 -1.47 -3.64
N VAL A 18 10.00 -0.25 -3.99
CA VAL A 18 9.12 0.00 -5.15
C VAL A 18 9.85 -0.26 -6.50
N ARG A 19 11.16 -0.03 -6.54
CA ARG A 19 12.01 -0.37 -7.69
C ARG A 19 12.14 -1.87 -7.87
N ASP A 20 12.17 -2.65 -6.79
CA ASP A 20 12.09 -4.11 -6.84
C ASP A 20 10.68 -4.55 -7.24
N ARG A 21 10.44 -4.61 -8.56
CA ARG A 21 9.14 -4.98 -9.11
C ARG A 21 8.67 -6.36 -8.65
N VAL A 22 9.56 -7.29 -8.32
CA VAL A 22 9.17 -8.65 -7.91
C VAL A 22 8.63 -8.62 -6.49
N ALA A 23 9.38 -8.04 -5.54
CA ALA A 23 8.96 -7.91 -4.15
C ALA A 23 7.72 -7.01 -4.02
N PHE A 24 7.73 -5.87 -4.72
CA PHE A 24 6.62 -4.94 -4.75
C PHE A 24 5.35 -5.56 -5.34
N ASN A 25 5.43 -6.14 -6.54
CA ASN A 25 4.25 -6.74 -7.18
C ASN A 25 3.69 -7.89 -6.34
N ARG A 26 4.54 -8.70 -5.68
CA ARG A 26 4.06 -9.75 -4.79
C ARG A 26 3.29 -9.17 -3.61
N CYS A 27 3.81 -8.12 -2.97
CA CYS A 27 3.14 -7.48 -1.85
C CYS A 27 1.79 -6.86 -2.27
N VAL A 28 1.78 -6.16 -3.40
CA VAL A 28 0.57 -5.54 -3.95
C VAL A 28 -0.45 -6.58 -4.41
N ASP A 29 -0.02 -7.69 -5.01
CA ASP A 29 -0.91 -8.78 -5.43
C ASP A 29 -1.56 -9.49 -4.24
N GLU A 30 -0.81 -9.69 -3.14
CA GLU A 30 -1.39 -10.20 -1.90
C GLU A 30 -2.42 -9.23 -1.32
N MET A 31 -2.16 -7.92 -1.39
CA MET A 31 -3.14 -6.92 -0.96
C MET A 31 -4.37 -6.92 -1.85
N PHE A 32 -4.18 -6.92 -3.17
CA PHE A 32 -5.25 -7.00 -4.15
C PHE A 32 -6.15 -8.21 -3.89
N LYS A 33 -5.58 -9.40 -3.70
CA LYS A 33 -6.35 -10.62 -3.37
C LYS A 33 -7.12 -10.56 -2.06
N ARG A 34 -6.69 -9.74 -1.10
CA ARG A 34 -7.44 -9.53 0.14
C ARG A 34 -8.61 -8.56 -0.05
N LEU A 35 -8.52 -7.68 -1.05
CA LEU A 35 -9.55 -6.71 -1.40
C LEU A 35 -10.58 -7.32 -2.36
N ASP A 36 -10.12 -8.15 -3.30
CA ASP A 36 -10.90 -8.92 -4.29
C ASP A 36 -11.57 -10.10 -3.59
N VAL A 37 -12.76 -9.84 -3.03
CA VAL A 37 -13.49 -10.82 -2.21
C VAL A 37 -14.23 -11.81 -3.10
N ASN A 38 -14.72 -11.35 -4.26
CA ASN A 38 -15.44 -12.20 -5.20
C ASN A 38 -14.50 -13.03 -6.10
N GLY A 39 -13.21 -12.67 -6.18
CA GLY A 39 -12.20 -13.38 -6.95
C GLY A 39 -12.33 -13.19 -8.47
N ASP A 40 -13.01 -12.13 -8.92
CA ASP A 40 -13.22 -11.86 -10.34
C ASP A 40 -11.99 -11.23 -11.02
N GLY A 41 -10.97 -10.88 -10.24
CA GLY A 41 -9.72 -10.31 -10.73
C GLY A 41 -9.75 -8.80 -10.92
N VAL A 42 -10.84 -8.13 -10.54
CA VAL A 42 -10.99 -6.67 -10.50
C VAL A 42 -11.48 -6.22 -9.12
N LEU A 43 -11.31 -4.95 -8.78
CA LEU A 43 -11.84 -4.38 -7.55
C LEU A 43 -13.05 -3.52 -7.88
N SER A 44 -14.22 -3.95 -7.44
CA SER A 44 -15.42 -3.12 -7.49
C SER A 44 -15.39 -2.05 -6.41
N ARG A 45 -16.15 -0.95 -6.59
CA ARG A 45 -16.27 0.11 -5.56
C ARG A 45 -16.67 -0.43 -4.18
N GLY A 46 -17.53 -1.45 -4.15
CA GLY A 46 -17.96 -2.09 -2.91
C GLY A 46 -16.86 -2.86 -2.20
N GLU A 47 -15.96 -3.48 -2.95
CA GLU A 47 -14.80 -4.24 -2.46
C GLU A 47 -13.71 -3.29 -1.99
N MET A 48 -13.41 -2.27 -2.80
CA MET A 48 -12.49 -1.22 -2.40
C MET A 48 -12.96 -0.51 -1.13
N ARG A 49 -14.27 -0.25 -0.99
CA ARG A 49 -14.82 0.34 0.24
C ARG A 49 -14.55 -0.54 1.46
N LYS A 50 -14.89 -1.83 1.40
CA LYS A 50 -14.69 -2.76 2.53
C LYS A 50 -13.22 -2.97 2.85
N GLY A 51 -12.42 -3.08 1.80
CA GLY A 51 -11.01 -3.35 1.90
C GLY A 51 -10.20 -2.16 2.38
N LEU A 52 -10.49 -0.95 1.88
CA LEU A 52 -9.90 0.29 2.35
C LEU A 52 -10.37 0.62 3.77
N GLN A 53 -11.63 0.33 4.11
CA GLN A 53 -12.10 0.41 5.49
C GLN A 53 -11.30 -0.52 6.40
N SER A 54 -11.13 -1.79 6.03
CA SER A 54 -10.32 -2.74 6.82
C SER A 54 -8.85 -2.32 6.92
N PHE A 55 -8.30 -1.71 5.86
CA PHE A 55 -6.91 -1.25 5.81
C PHE A 55 -6.69 0.06 6.59
N LEU A 56 -7.63 1.01 6.53
CA LEU A 56 -7.60 2.28 7.26
C LEU A 56 -8.04 2.14 8.71
N GLU A 57 -8.94 1.22 9.04
CA GLU A 57 -9.25 0.85 10.44
C GLU A 57 -8.03 0.25 11.17
N SER A 58 -7.01 -0.17 10.41
CA SER A 58 -5.72 -0.61 10.93
C SER A 58 -4.72 0.57 11.12
N SER A 59 -5.07 1.78 10.66
CA SER A 59 -4.35 3.02 10.97
C SER A 59 -5.15 3.85 11.98
N PRO A 60 -4.63 4.14 13.19
CA PRO A 60 -5.36 4.83 14.26
C PRO A 60 -5.66 6.32 13.98
N SER A 61 -5.49 6.79 12.75
CA SER A 61 -5.49 8.22 12.38
C SER A 61 -6.44 8.58 11.23
N SER A 62 -7.60 7.93 11.10
CA SER A 62 -8.81 8.56 10.54
C SER A 62 -10.06 7.70 10.73
N PRO A 63 -10.88 7.95 11.77
CA PRO A 63 -12.25 7.47 11.79
C PRO A 63 -13.04 8.27 10.74
N CYS A 64 -13.75 7.57 9.85
CA CYS A 64 -14.56 8.11 8.76
C CYS A 64 -13.78 8.52 7.51
N THR A 65 -13.26 7.54 6.76
CA THR A 65 -13.16 7.70 5.30
C THR A 65 -14.59 7.90 4.79
N ARG A 66 -14.98 9.14 4.47
CA ARG A 66 -16.33 9.36 3.93
C ARG A 66 -16.42 8.59 2.61
N GLU A 67 -17.61 8.12 2.24
CA GLU A 67 -17.84 7.53 0.91
C GLU A 67 -17.24 8.38 -0.21
N LYS A 68 -17.25 9.71 -0.06
CA LYS A 68 -16.63 10.65 -1.01
C LYS A 68 -15.12 10.49 -1.17
N GLU A 69 -14.38 10.21 -0.10
CA GLU A 69 -12.93 9.99 -0.17
C GLU A 69 -12.62 8.64 -0.81
N ILE A 70 -13.41 7.62 -0.48
CA ILE A 70 -13.29 6.30 -1.11
C ILE A 70 -13.59 6.39 -2.60
N VAL A 71 -14.61 7.15 -3.00
CA VAL A 71 -14.93 7.42 -4.41
C VAL A 71 -13.79 8.18 -5.08
N ALA A 72 -13.25 9.23 -4.45
CA ALA A 72 -12.14 9.99 -5.02
C ALA A 72 -10.87 9.14 -5.17
N ILE A 73 -10.58 8.27 -4.22
CA ILE A 73 -9.47 7.30 -4.30
C ILE A 73 -9.76 6.30 -5.42
N PHE A 74 -10.98 5.75 -5.48
CA PHE A 74 -11.38 4.81 -6.52
C PHE A 74 -11.24 5.42 -7.92
N GLU A 75 -11.75 6.62 -8.15
CA GLU A 75 -11.64 7.35 -9.42
C GLU A 75 -10.20 7.68 -9.80
N LYS A 76 -9.31 7.76 -8.81
CA LYS A 76 -7.88 7.94 -9.04
C LYS A 76 -7.22 6.64 -9.49
N PHE A 77 -7.73 5.50 -9.01
CA PHE A 77 -7.22 4.18 -9.35
C PHE A 77 -7.77 3.65 -10.68
N ASP A 78 -9.04 3.91 -10.94
CA ASP A 78 -9.78 3.56 -12.16
C ASP A 78 -9.39 4.55 -13.29
N GLY A 79 -8.23 4.30 -13.89
CA GLY A 79 -7.60 5.18 -14.86
C GLY A 79 -8.32 5.17 -16.20
N ASP A 80 -8.90 4.03 -16.58
CA ASP A 80 -9.72 3.89 -17.78
C ASP A 80 -11.21 4.22 -17.55
N ARG A 81 -11.61 4.44 -16.29
CA ARG A 81 -12.98 4.78 -15.87
C ARG A 81 -14.00 3.73 -16.27
N ASN A 82 -13.61 2.46 -16.26
CA ASN A 82 -14.51 1.36 -16.54
C ASN A 82 -15.41 1.01 -15.35
N GLY A 83 -15.17 1.62 -14.19
CA GLY A 83 -15.94 1.41 -12.96
C GLY A 83 -15.43 0.26 -12.08
N THR A 84 -14.29 -0.33 -12.43
CA THR A 84 -13.56 -1.38 -11.72
C THR A 84 -12.07 -1.05 -11.72
N VAL A 85 -11.29 -1.63 -10.82
CA VAL A 85 -9.82 -1.44 -10.82
C VAL A 85 -9.14 -2.77 -11.01
N ASP A 86 -8.42 -2.91 -12.11
CA ASP A 86 -7.68 -4.14 -12.39
C ASP A 86 -6.33 -4.19 -11.66
N ARG A 87 -5.66 -5.36 -11.73
CA ARG A 87 -4.39 -5.58 -11.03
C ARG A 87 -3.27 -4.67 -11.52
N ASP A 88 -3.21 -4.35 -12.80
CA ASP A 88 -2.18 -3.49 -13.36
C ASP A 88 -2.38 -2.04 -12.92
N GLU A 89 -3.62 -1.56 -12.99
CA GLU A 89 -4.01 -0.24 -12.47
C GLU A 89 -3.68 -0.10 -10.98
N PHE A 90 -4.08 -1.08 -10.18
CA PHE A 90 -3.80 -1.09 -8.75
C PHE A 90 -2.30 -1.07 -8.45
N ARG A 91 -1.49 -1.82 -9.22
CA ARG A 91 -0.02 -1.83 -9.07
C ARG A 91 0.61 -0.51 -9.47
N LYS A 92 0.14 0.10 -10.54
CA LYS A 92 0.65 1.37 -11.03
C LYS A 92 0.38 2.49 -10.02
N GLU A 93 -0.84 2.57 -9.51
CA GLU A 93 -1.22 3.61 -8.55
C GLU A 93 -0.57 3.41 -7.19
N MET A 94 -0.48 2.16 -6.71
CA MET A 94 0.30 1.84 -5.50
C MET A 94 1.76 2.26 -5.63
N ARG A 95 2.36 2.09 -6.82
CA ARG A 95 3.75 2.48 -7.07
C ARG A 95 3.90 4.00 -6.97
N GLU A 96 3.02 4.76 -7.61
CA GLU A 96 3.05 6.22 -7.59
C GLU A 96 2.83 6.76 -6.17
N ILE A 97 1.87 6.20 -5.43
CA ILE A 97 1.62 6.58 -4.02
C ILE A 97 2.84 6.30 -3.16
N MET A 98 3.44 5.11 -3.25
CA MET A 98 4.63 4.80 -2.46
C MET A 98 5.83 5.67 -2.84
N LEU A 99 6.00 6.03 -4.12
CA LEU A 99 7.03 6.99 -4.55
C LEU A 99 6.77 8.39 -4.02
N ALA A 100 5.51 8.83 -3.99
CA ALA A 100 5.12 10.10 -3.38
C ALA A 100 5.39 10.11 -1.88
N VAL A 101 5.08 9.00 -1.17
CA VAL A 101 5.40 8.82 0.25
C VAL A 101 6.91 8.84 0.47
N ALA A 102 7.68 8.15 -0.37
CA ALA A 102 9.14 8.15 -0.30
C ALA A 102 9.71 9.57 -0.45
N ASN A 103 9.21 10.34 -1.42
CA ASN A 103 9.60 11.74 -1.60
C ASN A 103 9.17 12.63 -0.43
N GLY A 104 8.00 12.36 0.16
CA GLY A 104 7.49 13.10 1.32
C GLY A 104 8.27 12.83 2.61
N ILE A 105 8.76 11.60 2.81
CA ILE A 105 9.65 11.24 3.93
C ILE A 105 11.05 11.84 3.72
N GLY A 106 11.53 11.85 2.48
CA GLY A 106 12.86 12.35 2.12
C GLY A 106 13.98 11.36 2.48
N ASP A 107 15.23 11.80 2.31
CA ASP A 107 16.42 10.96 2.52
C ASP A 107 16.73 10.72 4.01
N SER A 108 16.22 11.60 4.87
CA SER A 108 16.43 11.51 6.31
C SER A 108 15.63 10.34 6.90
N PRO A 109 16.28 9.44 7.64
CA PRO A 109 15.57 8.34 8.28
C PRO A 109 14.69 8.85 9.42
N VAL A 110 13.42 8.43 9.39
CA VAL A 110 12.42 8.75 10.39
C VAL A 110 11.97 7.49 11.13
N GLN A 111 11.73 7.60 12.43
CA GLN A 111 11.09 6.53 13.19
C GLN A 111 9.59 6.67 13.07
N ILE A 112 8.96 5.61 12.56
CA ILE A 112 7.51 5.53 12.45
C ILE A 112 7.01 4.27 13.16
N ALA A 113 5.85 4.37 13.80
CA ALA A 113 5.14 3.22 14.31
C ALA A 113 4.42 2.55 13.14
N ILE A 114 4.88 1.37 12.76
CA ILE A 114 4.38 0.63 11.61
C ILE A 114 3.62 -0.60 12.10
N GLU A 115 2.50 -0.91 11.47
CA GLU A 115 1.80 -2.15 11.74
C GLU A 115 2.50 -3.35 11.08
N ASN A 116 2.56 -4.47 11.82
CA ASN A 116 3.06 -5.74 11.31
C ASN A 116 2.26 -6.21 10.09
N GLY A 117 2.96 -6.44 8.98
CA GLY A 117 2.36 -6.86 7.71
C GLY A 117 1.93 -5.72 6.78
N SER A 118 2.11 -4.46 7.19
CA SER A 118 1.89 -3.31 6.30
C SER A 118 2.94 -3.21 5.19
N VAL A 119 2.63 -2.45 4.15
CA VAL A 119 3.51 -2.28 2.99
C VAL A 119 4.81 -1.57 3.35
N LEU A 120 4.78 -0.64 4.33
CA LEU A 120 5.98 0.02 4.84
C LEU A 120 6.87 -0.95 5.63
N MET A 121 6.28 -1.88 6.40
CA MET A 121 7.04 -2.94 7.07
C MET A 121 7.74 -3.83 6.05
N ARG A 122 7.05 -4.19 4.96
CA ARG A 122 7.62 -5.01 3.88
C ARG A 122 8.79 -4.33 3.18
N ALA A 123 8.74 -3.01 3.01
CA ALA A 123 9.85 -2.23 2.47
C ALA A 123 11.08 -2.28 3.39
N VAL A 124 10.87 -2.14 4.70
CA VAL A 124 11.94 -2.29 5.71
C VAL A 124 12.51 -3.70 5.70
N GLU A 125 11.67 -4.74 5.71
CA GLU A 125 12.11 -6.14 5.64
C GLU A 125 12.90 -6.46 4.36
N HIS A 126 12.55 -5.83 3.23
CA HIS A 126 13.27 -5.96 1.96
C HIS A 126 14.68 -5.39 2.07
N GLU A 127 14.84 -4.20 2.65
CA GLU A 127 16.16 -3.59 2.88
C GLU A 127 17.02 -4.44 3.83
N PHE A 128 16.44 -4.96 4.92
CA PHE A 128 17.14 -5.85 5.85
C PHE A 128 17.63 -7.13 5.17
N LYS A 129 16.80 -7.76 4.33
CA LYS A 129 17.18 -8.96 3.57
C LYS A 129 18.30 -8.69 2.58
N LYS A 130 18.28 -7.53 1.91
CA LYS A 130 19.31 -7.11 0.97
C LYS A 130 20.65 -6.87 1.67
N SER A 131 20.62 -6.28 2.87
CA SER A 131 21.82 -5.97 3.66
C SER A 131 22.49 -7.21 4.30
N GLN A 132 21.77 -8.30 4.51
CA GLN A 132 22.35 -9.56 5.01
C GLN A 132 22.93 -10.47 3.92
N ASN A 133 22.64 -10.18 2.65
CA ASN A 133 23.02 -11.01 1.51
C ASN A 133 24.15 -10.39 0.67
N ASN A 134 24.85 -9.41 1.23
CA ASN A 134 26.00 -8.69 0.68
C ASN A 134 27.16 -8.70 1.67
#